data_AF-A0A2S3Y5B0-F1
#
_entry.id   AF-A0A2S3Y5B0-F1
#
_cell.length_a   1.000
_cell.length_b   1.000
_cell.length_c   1.000
_cell.angle_alpha   90.00
_cell.angle_beta   90.00
_cell.angle_gamma   90.00
#
_symmetry.space_group_name_H-M   'P 1'
#
loop_
_entity.id
_entity.type
_entity.pdbx_description
1 polymer ?
#
loop_
_entity_poly.entity_id
_entity_poly.type
_entity_poly.pdbx_seq_one_letter_code
_entity_poly.pdbx_strand_id
1 'polypeptide(L)' 'MSVLPPPTTLVIGATTSHCGNCRQPTLPDDTHHNTVSGGRPAPGCGARFAATTTTDPQITDDDLRHIRPDLPIATDTKP' A
#
# COMPACT_ATOMS: atom_id res chain seq x y z
N MET A 1 0.98 20.56 -17.95
CA MET A 1 1.30 19.12 -18.03
C MET A 1 1.48 18.64 -16.60
N SER A 2 0.52 17.88 -16.05
CA SER A 2 0.67 17.33 -14.71
C SER A 2 1.70 16.22 -14.76
N VAL A 3 2.90 16.49 -14.27
CA VAL A 3 3.94 15.47 -14.10
C VAL A 3 3.43 14.54 -13.01
N LEU A 4 2.96 13.35 -13.39
CA LEU A 4 2.64 12.33 -12.41
C LEU A 4 3.93 12.02 -11.64
N PRO A 5 3.88 11.91 -10.30
CA PRO A 5 5.06 11.54 -9.54
C PRO A 5 5.56 10.15 -9.97
N PRO A 6 6.86 9.86 -9.77
CA PRO A 6 7.43 8.57 -10.14
C PRO A 6 6.69 7.42 -9.46
N PRO A 7 6.67 6.22 -10.08
CA PRO A 7 6.11 5.04 -9.45
C PRO A 7 6.76 4.78 -8.08
N THR A 8 5.98 4.24 -7.14
CA THR A 8 6.40 4.06 -5.75
C THR A 8 5.93 2.72 -5.18
N THR A 9 6.29 2.43 -3.94
CA THR A 9 5.87 1.22 -3.23
C THR A 9 4.56 1.47 -2.51
N LEU A 10 3.65 0.51 -2.58
CA LEU A 10 2.49 0.42 -1.69
C LEU A 10 2.92 -0.26 -0.39
N VAL A 11 2.82 0.44 0.73
CA VAL A 11 3.12 -0.14 2.06
C VAL A 11 1.82 -0.68 2.64
N ILE A 12 1.74 -1.98 2.82
CA ILE A 12 0.59 -2.70 3.40
C ILE A 12 0.86 -2.90 4.89
N GLY A 13 -0.04 -2.42 5.74
CA GLY A 13 -0.09 -2.73 7.18
C GLY A 13 -1.38 -3.48 7.54
N ALA A 14 -1.47 -4.02 8.75
CA ALA A 14 -2.62 -4.86 9.14
C ALA A 14 -3.98 -4.14 8.97
N THR A 15 -4.04 -2.87 9.36
CA THR A 15 -5.28 -2.07 9.36
C THR A 15 -5.29 -0.96 8.30
N THR A 16 -4.13 -0.55 7.80
CA THR A 16 -4.04 0.55 6.82
C THR A 16 -2.94 0.28 5.80
N SER A 17 -3.18 0.70 4.56
CA SER A 17 -2.16 0.73 3.51
C SER A 17 -1.91 2.17 3.06
N HIS A 18 -0.67 2.51 2.75
CA HIS A 18 -0.30 3.88 2.38
C HIS A 18 0.76 3.95 1.28
N CYS A 19 0.86 5.12 0.66
CA CYS A 19 1.82 5.39 -0.40
C CYS A 19 3.22 5.61 0.18
N GLY A 20 4.22 4.91 -0.34
CA GLY A 20 5.62 5.05 0.12
C GLY A 20 6.20 6.45 -0.07
N ASN A 21 5.68 7.23 -1.03
CA ASN A 21 6.14 8.59 -1.30
C ASN A 21 5.45 9.65 -0.41
N CYS A 22 4.12 9.73 -0.44
CA CYS A 22 3.37 10.79 0.26
C CYS A 22 2.78 10.38 1.62
N ARG A 23 2.92 9.10 2.00
CA ARG A 23 2.37 8.50 3.23
C ARG A 23 0.86 8.65 3.42
N GLN A 24 0.14 9.12 2.40
CA GLN A 24 -1.31 9.17 2.41
C GLN A 24 -1.89 7.76 2.33
N PRO A 25 -3.01 7.49 3.02
CA PRO A 25 -3.70 6.21 2.93
C PRO A 25 -4.20 5.97 1.50
N THR A 26 -4.04 4.75 1.01
CA THR A 26 -4.32 4.39 -0.39
C THR A 26 -5.54 3.50 -0.52
N LEU A 27 -6.05 2.97 0.59
CA LEU A 27 -7.29 2.22 0.65
C LEU A 27 -8.27 2.95 1.58
N PRO A 28 -9.55 3.05 1.20
CA PRO A 28 -10.62 3.43 2.10
C PRO A 28 -10.89 2.24 3.05
N ASP A 29 -10.44 2.37 4.29
CA ASP A 29 -10.69 1.46 5.42
C ASP A 29 -10.26 -0.02 5.33
N ASP A 30 -9.48 -0.40 6.33
CA ASP A 30 -9.49 -1.68 7.05
C ASP A 30 -9.54 -2.98 6.23
N THR A 31 -8.37 -3.58 6.02
CA THR A 31 -8.21 -4.91 5.42
C THR A 31 -8.67 -6.07 6.30
N HIS A 32 -9.15 -5.80 7.53
CA HIS A 32 -9.88 -6.80 8.32
C HIS A 32 -11.38 -6.72 8.00
N HIS A 33 -11.82 -7.57 7.06
CA HIS A 33 -13.20 -7.76 6.61
C HIS A 33 -14.23 -8.16 7.70
N ASN A 34 -14.45 -7.40 8.79
CA ASN A 34 -15.49 -7.73 9.76
C ASN A 34 -16.32 -6.58 10.36
N THR A 35 -15.97 -5.29 10.25
CA THR A 35 -16.83 -4.22 10.84
C THR A 35 -16.81 -2.86 10.12
N VAL A 36 -17.95 -2.53 9.51
CA VAL A 36 -18.54 -1.20 9.17
C VAL A 36 -17.68 -0.16 8.41
N SER A 37 -18.08 0.07 7.15
CA SER A 37 -17.58 1.04 6.17
C SER A 37 -17.74 2.52 6.57
N GLY A 38 -16.78 3.43 6.29
CA GLY A 38 -17.09 4.88 6.29
C GLY A 38 -15.99 5.91 6.05
N GLY A 39 -14.71 5.57 6.10
CA GLY A 39 -13.55 6.43 5.89
C GLY A 39 -13.35 6.78 4.43
N ARG A 40 -13.45 8.07 4.09
CA ARG A 40 -13.08 8.55 2.76
C ARG A 40 -11.55 8.49 2.63
N PRO A 41 -11.01 7.89 1.55
CA PRO A 41 -9.59 7.90 1.32
C PRO A 41 -9.14 9.35 1.06
N ALA A 42 -8.05 9.76 1.69
CA ALA A 42 -7.46 11.06 1.41
C ALA A 42 -6.94 11.09 -0.04
N PRO A 43 -6.99 12.24 -0.73
CA PRO A 43 -6.39 12.35 -2.06
C PRO A 43 -4.88 12.08 -1.97
N GLY A 44 -4.45 10.93 -2.51
CA GLY A 44 -3.04 10.57 -2.60
C GLY A 44 -2.30 11.42 -3.64
N CYS A 45 -0.97 11.33 -3.68
CA CYS A 45 -0.15 12.10 -4.63
C CYS A 45 -0.32 11.71 -6.11
N GLY A 46 -1.15 10.70 -6.42
CA GLY A 46 -1.38 10.23 -7.79
C GLY A 46 -0.25 9.35 -8.35
N ALA A 47 0.69 8.91 -7.52
CA ALA A 47 1.72 7.95 -7.92
C ALA A 47 1.10 6.59 -8.25
N ARG A 48 1.62 5.93 -9.28
CA ARG A 48 1.32 4.52 -9.55
C ARG A 48 2.17 3.64 -8.62
N PHE A 49 1.65 2.49 -8.22
CA PHE A 49 2.43 1.53 -7.44
C PHE A 49 3.18 0.57 -8.36
N ALA A 50 4.48 0.40 -8.12
CA ALA A 50 5.35 -0.51 -8.86
C ALA A 50 5.71 -1.77 -8.07
N ALA A 51 5.50 -1.76 -6.75
CA ALA A 51 5.76 -2.89 -5.85
C ALA A 51 4.94 -2.76 -4.57
N THR A 52 4.87 -3.83 -3.78
CA THR A 52 4.33 -3.84 -2.41
C THR A 52 5.39 -4.13 -1.37
N THR A 53 5.24 -3.60 -0.17
CA THR A 53 6.07 -3.94 0.99
C THR A 53 5.21 -3.88 2.25
N THR A 54 5.75 -4.34 3.37
CA THR A 54 5.15 -4.17 4.68
C THR A 54 6.20 -3.79 5.70
N THR A 55 5.81 -2.99 6.69
CA THR A 55 6.59 -2.76 7.91
C THR A 55 5.99 -3.50 9.10
N ASP A 56 4.88 -4.22 8.87
CA ASP A 56 4.15 -4.95 9.88
C ASP A 56 4.71 -6.38 9.99
N PRO A 57 5.26 -6.79 11.14
CA PRO A 57 5.85 -8.11 11.29
C PRO A 57 4.82 -9.25 11.21
N GLN A 58 3.52 -8.94 11.28
CA GLN A 58 2.45 -9.94 11.16
C GLN A 58 2.04 -10.21 9.71
N ILE A 59 2.47 -9.38 8.76
CA ILE A 59 2.17 -9.55 7.33
C ILE A 59 3.34 -10.29 6.68
N THR A 60 3.02 -11.40 6.04
CA THR A 60 4.00 -12.23 5.33
C THR A 60 4.06 -11.88 3.84
N ASP A 61 5.12 -12.33 3.16
CA ASP A 61 5.22 -12.24 1.70
C ASP A 61 4.05 -12.93 0.98
N ASP A 62 3.54 -14.04 1.54
CA ASP A 62 2.38 -14.72 0.97
C ASP A 62 1.10 -13.88 1.13
N ASP A 63 0.94 -13.14 2.23
CA ASP A 63 -0.14 -12.18 2.39
C ASP A 63 -0.02 -11.04 1.37
N LEU A 64 1.19 -10.52 1.14
CA LEU A 64 1.43 -9.50 0.11
C LEU A 64 1.04 -10.01 -1.30
N ARG A 65 1.42 -11.25 -1.64
CA ARG A 65 1.04 -11.90 -2.90
C ARG A 65 -0.46 -12.13 -3.01
N HIS A 66 -1.13 -12.43 -1.89
CA HIS A 66 -2.57 -12.61 -1.87
C HIS A 66 -3.33 -11.29 -2.06
N ILE A 67 -2.86 -10.21 -1.43
CA ILE A 67 -3.51 -8.89 -1.48
C ILE A 67 -3.25 -8.18 -2.81
N ARG A 68 -2.03 -8.24 -3.34
CA ARG A 68 -1.62 -7.62 -4.62
C ARG A 68 -0.87 -8.60 -5.51
N PRO A 69 -1.55 -9.60 -6.08
CA PRO A 69 -0.93 -10.55 -7.01
C PRO A 69 -0.42 -9.89 -8.30
N ASP A 70 -0.87 -8.67 -8.59
CA ASP A 70 -0.46 -7.86 -9.73
C ASP A 70 0.85 -7.08 -9.51
N LEU A 71 1.33 -6.99 -8.26
CA LEU A 71 2.56 -6.28 -7.93
C LEU A 71 3.63 -7.21 -7.39
N PRO A 72 4.90 -6.99 -7.75
CA PRO A 72 6.01 -7.68 -7.10
C PRO A 72 6.17 -7.18 -5.66
N ILE A 73 6.68 -8.04 -4.79
CA ILE A 73 7.15 -7.63 -3.46
C ILE A 73 8.46 -6.87 -3.66
N ALA A 74 8.56 -5.69 -3.05
CA ALA A 74 9.80 -4.95 -2.96
C ALA A 74 10.76 -5.80 -2.14
N THR A 75 11.72 -6.44 -2.81
CA THR A 75 12.85 -7.08 -2.14
C THR A 75 13.54 -5.99 -1.33
N ASP A 76 13.65 -6.17 -0.02
CA ASP A 76 14.48 -5.32 0.84
C ASP A 76 15.89 -5.21 0.22
N THR A 77 16.13 -4.19 -0.60
CA THR A 77 17.45 -3.56 -0.64
C THR A 77 17.57 -2.81 0.67
N LYS A 78 17.74 -3.59 1.75
CA LYS A 78 18.33 -3.10 2.97
C LYS A 78 19.79 -2.78 2.61
N PRO A 79 20.24 -1.51 2.68
CA PRO A 79 21.65 -1.19 2.54
C PRO A 79 22.49 -1.86 3.64
#